data_AF-A0A4P6PDU6-F1
#
_entry.id   AF-A0A4P6PDU6-F1
#
_cell.length_a   1.000
_cell.length_b   1.000
_cell.length_c   1.000
_cell.angle_alpha   90.00
_cell.angle_beta   90.00
_cell.angle_gamma   90.00
#
_symmetry.space_group_name_H-M   'P 1'
#
loop_
_entity.id
_entity.type
_entity.pdbx_description
1 polymer ?
#
loop_
_entity_poly.entity_id
_entity_poly.type
_entity_poly.pdbx_seq_one_letter_code
_entity_poly.pdbx_strand_id
1 'polypeptide(L)'
;MVESCLAIIMLCLILFGLLQVSYLIMARDVISFSAFASARALTVGMDEEFVERVARVTTIPTAGPPYGSSTLQHQALPDGDVGTRWDLAVSTSLGSQQFWYENYYIPFYLGAEDESQLDSILNYFHWLTSDTEISVESAAPGDEDAWVNVSQNVPLIFPFASGLFMDADRGMVVRYSSEGEIEYSEVPLYTITQEIRLENHSALYLTTQ
;
A
#
# COMPACT_ATOMS: atom_id res chain seq x y z
N MET A 1 -10.11 39.37 17.23
CA MET A 1 -10.14 38.76 15.87
C MET A 1 -8.85 37.99 15.58
N VAL A 2 -7.67 38.60 15.72
CA VAL A 2 -6.37 37.91 15.52
C VAL A 2 -6.20 36.68 16.43
N GLU A 3 -6.57 36.80 17.71
CA GLU A 3 -6.53 35.70 18.69
C GLU A 3 -7.37 34.50 18.26
N SER A 4 -8.59 34.75 17.76
CA SER A 4 -9.47 33.70 17.24
C SER A 4 -8.90 33.04 15.98
N CYS A 5 -8.26 33.80 15.09
CA CYS A 5 -7.58 33.24 13.91
C CYS A 5 -6.40 32.34 14.31
N LEU A 6 -5.61 32.75 15.30
CA LEU A 6 -4.49 31.95 15.80
C LEU A 6 -4.99 30.63 16.41
N ALA A 7 -6.06 30.69 17.21
CA ALA A 7 -6.67 29.50 17.79
C ALA A 7 -7.16 28.50 16.73
N ILE A 8 -7.78 28.99 15.64
CA ILE A 8 -8.22 28.14 14.52
C ILE A 8 -7.03 27.48 13.83
N ILE A 9 -5.97 28.23 13.52
CA ILE A 9 -4.77 27.68 12.86
C ILE A 9 -4.13 26.60 13.75
N MET A 10 -4.00 26.85 15.05
CA MET A 10 -3.45 25.88 15.99
C MET A 10 -4.30 24.60 16.04
N LEU A 11 -5.63 24.74 16.07
CA LEU A 11 -6.54 23.60 16.07
C LEU A 11 -6.42 22.77 14.78
N CYS A 12 -6.33 23.43 13.62
CA CYS A 12 -6.10 22.76 12.35
C CYS A 12 -4.80 21.95 12.37
N LEU A 13 -3.69 22.53 12.84
CA LEU A 13 -2.40 21.83 12.91
C LEU A 13 -2.46 20.60 13.82
N ILE A 14 -3.12 20.69 14.98
CA ILE A 14 -3.29 19.56 15.89
C ILE A 14 -4.13 18.45 15.23
N LEU A 15 -5.26 18.82 14.62
CA LEU A 15 -6.14 17.85 13.96
C LEU A 15 -5.41 17.13 12.82
N PHE A 16 -4.61 17.85 12.04
CA PHE A 16 -3.82 17.26 10.97
C PHE A 16 -2.73 16.31 11.48
N GLY A 17 -2.04 16.66 12.57
CA GLY A 17 -1.11 15.75 13.21
C GLY A 17 -1.79 14.45 13.68
N LEU A 18 -3.00 14.54 14.24
CA LEU A 18 -3.78 13.37 14.64
C LEU A 18 -4.21 12.50 13.44
N LEU A 19 -4.61 13.12 12.32
CA LEU A 19 -4.95 12.40 11.10
C LEU A 19 -3.75 11.66 10.51
N GLN A 20 -2.57 12.28 10.51
CA GLN A 20 -1.33 11.62 10.06
C GLN A 20 -0.97 10.41 10.91
N VAL A 21 -1.06 10.53 12.24
CA VAL A 21 -0.82 9.40 13.15
C VAL A 21 -1.83 8.28 12.91
N SER A 22 -3.11 8.62 12.71
CA SER A 22 -4.15 7.63 12.38
C SER A 22 -3.84 6.89 11.08
N TYR A 23 -3.36 7.59 10.06
CA TYR A 23 -2.98 6.99 8.78
C TYR A 23 -1.79 6.04 8.94
N LEU A 24 -0.77 6.41 9.72
CA LEU A 24 0.38 5.56 9.99
C LEU A 24 -0.02 4.28 10.74
N ILE A 25 -0.91 4.38 11.74
CA ILE A 25 -1.43 3.21 12.45
C ILE A 25 -2.19 2.29 11.48
N MET A 26 -3.06 2.84 10.64
CA MET A 26 -3.77 2.07 9.63
C MET A 26 -2.79 1.35 8.69
N ALA A 27 -1.78 2.05 8.20
CA ALA A 27 -0.79 1.47 7.30
C ALA A 27 0.00 0.34 7.97
N ARG A 28 0.38 0.53 9.24
CA ARG A 28 1.02 -0.52 10.04
C ARG A 28 0.14 -1.76 10.15
N ASP A 29 -1.13 -1.61 10.48
CA ASP A 29 -2.05 -2.74 10.62
C ASP A 29 -2.22 -3.51 9.30
N VAL A 30 -2.28 -2.80 8.17
CA VAL A 30 -2.35 -3.40 6.82
C VAL A 30 -1.07 -4.19 6.50
N ILE A 31 0.11 -3.61 6.75
CA ILE A 31 1.39 -4.30 6.51
C ILE A 31 1.54 -5.52 7.43
N SER A 32 1.14 -5.40 8.70
CA SER A 32 1.14 -6.54 9.61
C SER A 32 0.21 -7.64 9.12
N PHE A 33 -1.01 -7.31 8.70
CA PHE A 33 -1.94 -8.28 8.12
C PHE A 33 -1.38 -8.93 6.84
N SER A 34 -0.75 -8.14 5.97
CA SER A 34 -0.13 -8.63 4.74
C SER A 34 0.98 -9.64 5.02
N ALA A 35 1.86 -9.35 5.98
CA ALA A 35 2.88 -10.30 6.42
C ALA A 35 2.25 -11.60 6.94
N PHE A 36 1.19 -11.52 7.75
CA PHE A 36 0.50 -12.72 8.26
C PHE A 36 -0.15 -13.55 7.15
N ALA A 37 -0.80 -12.90 6.18
CA ALA A 37 -1.43 -13.59 5.06
C ALA A 37 -0.39 -14.30 4.19
N SER A 38 0.73 -13.65 3.93
CA SER A 38 1.85 -14.16 3.13
C SER A 38 2.57 -15.30 3.84
N ALA A 39 2.84 -15.14 5.14
CA ALA A 39 3.34 -16.21 6.02
C ALA A 39 2.43 -17.45 5.97
N ARG A 40 1.10 -17.27 6.00
CA ARG A 40 0.15 -18.39 5.87
C ARG A 40 0.21 -19.05 4.50
N ALA A 41 0.31 -18.28 3.41
CA ALA A 41 0.49 -18.84 2.07
C ALA A 41 1.76 -19.71 2.01
N LEU A 42 2.85 -19.24 2.61
CA LEU A 42 4.10 -19.98 2.72
C LEU A 42 3.94 -21.28 3.52
N THR A 43 3.24 -21.27 4.66
CA THR A 43 3.01 -22.50 5.46
C THR A 43 2.19 -23.57 4.74
N VAL A 44 1.39 -23.19 3.74
CA VAL A 44 0.62 -24.14 2.93
C VAL A 44 1.50 -24.80 1.84
N GLY A 45 2.74 -24.32 1.67
CA GLY A 45 3.67 -24.80 0.65
C GLY A 45 3.44 -24.15 -0.71
N MET A 46 2.90 -22.93 -0.74
CA MET A 46 2.88 -22.11 -1.97
C MET A 46 4.31 -21.68 -2.32
N ASP A 47 4.58 -21.45 -3.61
CA ASP A 47 5.89 -20.95 -4.02
C ASP A 47 6.10 -19.48 -3.60
N GLU A 48 7.36 -19.03 -3.65
CA GLU A 48 7.74 -17.68 -3.24
C GLU A 48 7.06 -16.61 -4.09
N GLU A 49 6.90 -16.85 -5.40
CA GLU A 49 6.27 -15.92 -6.34
C GLU A 49 4.79 -15.69 -5.99
N PHE A 50 4.07 -16.75 -5.66
CA PHE A 50 2.68 -16.70 -5.22
C PHE A 50 2.56 -15.98 -3.87
N VAL A 51 3.48 -16.23 -2.93
CA VAL A 51 3.51 -15.52 -1.64
C VAL A 51 3.71 -14.02 -1.87
N GLU A 52 4.60 -13.63 -2.78
CA GLU A 52 4.79 -12.22 -3.15
C GLU A 52 3.51 -11.60 -3.74
N ARG A 53 2.80 -12.33 -4.62
CA ARG A 53 1.52 -11.87 -5.18
C ARG A 53 0.46 -11.68 -4.11
N VAL A 54 0.39 -12.57 -3.11
CA VAL A 54 -0.51 -12.44 -1.95
C VAL A 54 -0.15 -11.20 -1.12
N ALA A 55 1.14 -10.95 -0.88
CA ALA A 55 1.60 -9.75 -0.20
C ALA A 55 1.19 -8.48 -0.97
N ARG A 56 1.41 -8.43 -2.29
CA ARG A 56 0.98 -7.30 -3.13
C ARG A 56 -0.53 -7.08 -3.00
N VAL A 57 -1.36 -8.10 -3.23
CA VAL A 57 -2.83 -7.99 -3.11
C VAL A 57 -3.30 -7.50 -1.74
N THR A 58 -2.65 -7.97 -0.66
CA THR A 58 -3.05 -7.57 0.71
C THR A 58 -2.57 -6.16 1.09
N THR A 59 -1.59 -5.60 0.39
CA THR A 59 -1.12 -4.21 0.56
C THR A 59 -1.86 -3.20 -0.32
N ILE A 60 -2.85 -3.62 -1.13
CA ILE A 60 -3.68 -2.72 -1.95
C ILE A 60 -4.19 -1.48 -1.17
N PRO A 61 -4.69 -1.60 0.08
CA PRO A 61 -5.22 -0.43 0.81
C PRO A 61 -4.20 0.70 1.05
N THR A 62 -2.90 0.39 1.00
CA THR A 62 -1.79 1.34 1.20
C THR A 62 -0.94 1.53 -0.05
N ALA A 63 -1.25 0.83 -1.14
CA ALA A 63 -0.52 0.86 -2.41
C ALA A 63 -0.70 2.15 -3.22
N GLY A 64 -1.53 3.08 -2.72
CA GLY A 64 -1.81 4.35 -3.39
C GLY A 64 -2.85 4.21 -4.51
N PRO A 65 -2.93 5.16 -5.45
CA PRO A 65 -3.88 5.10 -6.55
C PRO A 65 -3.51 4.01 -7.56
N PRO A 66 -4.50 3.40 -8.24
CA PRO A 66 -4.25 2.43 -9.31
C PRO A 66 -3.54 3.12 -10.49
N TYR A 67 -2.52 2.46 -11.01
CA TYR A 67 -1.71 2.94 -12.13
C TYR A 67 -2.30 2.47 -13.46
N GLY A 68 -2.29 3.31 -14.49
CA GLY A 68 -2.64 2.93 -15.87
C GLY A 68 -4.13 2.63 -16.16
N SER A 69 -4.98 2.50 -15.14
CA SER A 69 -6.42 2.30 -15.30
C SER A 69 -7.14 3.61 -15.66
N SER A 70 -7.22 3.91 -16.96
CA SER A 70 -8.15 4.93 -17.51
C SER A 70 -9.62 4.58 -17.29
N THR A 71 -9.91 3.34 -16.85
CA THR A 71 -11.24 2.77 -16.62
C THR A 71 -11.86 3.15 -15.28
N LEU A 72 -11.06 3.58 -14.30
CA LEU A 72 -11.57 4.23 -13.08
C LEU A 72 -11.77 5.72 -13.38
N GLN A 73 -12.59 5.97 -14.40
CA GLN A 73 -13.10 7.29 -14.69
C GLN A 73 -13.87 7.71 -13.44
N HIS A 74 -13.29 8.63 -12.66
CA HIS A 74 -14.03 9.27 -11.58
C HIS A 74 -15.31 9.76 -12.21
N GLN A 75 -16.43 9.13 -11.86
CA GLN A 75 -17.72 9.51 -12.40
C GLN A 75 -17.88 10.97 -11.98
N ALA A 76 -17.72 11.87 -12.95
CA ALA A 76 -17.77 13.29 -12.69
C ALA A 76 -19.10 13.52 -11.97
N LEU A 77 -19.02 14.02 -10.74
CA LEU A 77 -20.22 14.35 -9.98
C LEU A 77 -21.07 15.24 -10.91
N PRO A 78 -22.34 14.89 -11.16
CA PRO A 78 -23.17 15.67 -12.08
C PRO A 78 -23.12 17.14 -11.70
N ASP A 79 -23.07 18.02 -12.70
CA ASP A 79 -23.15 19.47 -12.46
C ASP A 79 -24.41 19.75 -11.62
N GLY A 80 -24.19 20.29 -10.43
CA GLY A 80 -25.23 20.45 -9.43
C GLY A 80 -24.78 21.33 -8.28
N ASP A 81 -25.75 21.83 -7.52
CA ASP A 81 -25.50 22.60 -6.31
C ASP A 81 -24.65 21.80 -5.32
N VAL A 82 -23.82 22.48 -4.53
CA VAL A 82 -22.88 21.86 -3.58
C VAL A 82 -23.62 20.94 -2.61
N GLY A 83 -24.84 21.31 -2.22
CA GLY A 83 -25.71 20.48 -1.38
C GLY A 83 -26.12 19.16 -2.06
N THR A 84 -26.52 19.20 -3.33
CA THR A 84 -26.89 18.00 -4.09
C THR A 84 -25.69 17.08 -4.32
N ARG A 85 -24.50 17.63 -4.55
CA ARG A 85 -23.26 16.85 -4.68
C ARG A 85 -22.86 16.16 -3.38
N TRP A 86 -23.04 16.85 -2.25
CA TRP A 86 -22.82 16.28 -0.92
C TRP A 86 -23.83 15.17 -0.59
N ASP A 87 -25.12 15.43 -0.80
CA ASP A 87 -26.17 14.44 -0.58
C ASP A 87 -25.99 13.22 -1.48
N LEU A 88 -25.55 13.41 -2.73
CA LEU A 88 -25.20 12.31 -3.62
C LEU A 88 -23.99 11.53 -3.09
N ALA A 89 -22.92 12.19 -2.67
CA ALA A 89 -21.74 11.54 -2.11
C ALA A 89 -22.05 10.73 -0.82
N VAL A 90 -22.94 11.25 0.04
CA VAL A 90 -23.36 10.61 1.29
C VAL A 90 -24.38 9.50 1.04
N SER A 91 -25.28 9.66 0.06
CA SER A 91 -26.35 8.69 -0.22
C SER A 91 -25.95 7.57 -1.18
N THR A 92 -24.90 7.75 -1.98
CA THR A 92 -24.32 6.62 -2.72
C THR A 92 -23.79 5.61 -1.70
N SER A 93 -24.41 4.43 -1.64
CA SER A 93 -23.85 3.28 -0.92
C SER A 93 -22.63 2.78 -1.69
N LEU A 94 -21.49 3.43 -1.45
CA LEU A 94 -20.29 3.29 -2.26
C LEU A 94 -19.53 2.02 -1.87
N GLY A 95 -19.86 0.89 -2.50
CA GLY A 95 -18.77 0.05 -2.95
C GLY A 95 -18.01 0.90 -3.97
N SER A 96 -16.80 1.34 -3.65
CA SER A 96 -16.02 2.13 -4.60
C SER A 96 -15.96 1.34 -5.92
N GLN A 97 -16.05 2.01 -7.07
CA GLN A 97 -15.86 1.30 -8.36
C GLN A 97 -14.53 0.54 -8.36
N GLN A 98 -13.55 1.09 -7.64
CA GLN A 98 -12.29 0.45 -7.30
C GLN A 98 -12.48 -0.89 -6.57
N PHE A 99 -13.30 -0.99 -5.51
CA PHE A 99 -13.57 -2.26 -4.82
C PHE A 99 -14.12 -3.34 -5.76
N TRP A 100 -15.07 -2.98 -6.64
CA TRP A 100 -15.64 -3.93 -7.60
C TRP A 100 -14.63 -4.36 -8.65
N TYR A 101 -13.81 -3.43 -9.12
CA TYR A 101 -12.68 -3.70 -10.01
C TYR A 101 -11.69 -4.66 -9.35
N GLU A 102 -11.18 -4.31 -8.17
CA GLU A 102 -10.26 -5.13 -7.38
C GLU A 102 -10.80 -6.54 -7.13
N ASN A 103 -12.03 -6.65 -6.63
CA ASN A 103 -12.63 -7.94 -6.32
C ASN A 103 -12.78 -8.83 -7.57
N TYR A 104 -13.01 -8.24 -8.74
CA TYR A 104 -13.06 -8.98 -10.00
C TYR A 104 -11.67 -9.43 -10.46
N TYR A 105 -10.65 -8.56 -10.38
CA TYR A 105 -9.32 -8.80 -10.93
C TYR A 105 -8.36 -9.55 -9.99
N ILE A 106 -8.56 -9.49 -8.67
CA ILE A 106 -7.70 -10.16 -7.68
C ILE A 106 -7.54 -11.67 -7.98
N PRO A 107 -8.60 -12.44 -8.25
CA PRO A 107 -8.45 -13.85 -8.60
C PRO A 107 -7.62 -14.09 -9.87
N PHE A 108 -7.77 -13.23 -10.89
CA PHE A 108 -6.97 -13.32 -12.12
C PHE A 108 -5.50 -12.97 -11.86
N TYR A 109 -5.24 -12.00 -10.98
CA TYR A 109 -3.88 -11.63 -10.60
C TYR A 109 -3.18 -12.76 -9.83
N LEU A 110 -3.85 -13.37 -8.86
CA LEU A 110 -3.31 -14.50 -8.11
C LEU A 110 -3.12 -15.74 -8.99
N GLY A 111 -3.98 -15.93 -9.99
CA GLY A 111 -3.94 -17.05 -10.94
C GLY A 111 -3.13 -16.80 -12.21
N ALA A 112 -2.41 -15.68 -12.32
CA ALA A 112 -1.60 -15.40 -13.50
C ALA A 112 -0.49 -16.44 -13.68
N GLU A 113 -0.19 -16.83 -14.92
CA GLU A 113 0.86 -17.83 -15.18
C GLU A 113 2.26 -17.19 -15.16
N ASP A 114 2.38 -15.96 -15.65
CA ASP A 114 3.64 -15.24 -15.79
C ASP A 114 3.60 -13.89 -15.06
N GLU A 115 4.73 -13.51 -14.46
CA GLU A 115 4.91 -12.20 -13.81
C GLU A 115 4.62 -11.02 -14.76
N SER A 116 4.95 -11.17 -16.05
CA SER A 116 4.71 -10.15 -17.08
C SER A 116 3.23 -9.78 -17.29
N GLN A 117 2.30 -10.66 -16.88
CA GLN A 117 0.86 -10.40 -16.99
C GLN A 117 0.34 -9.57 -15.81
N LEU A 118 1.03 -9.60 -14.65
CA LEU A 118 0.56 -9.00 -13.41
C LEU A 118 0.29 -7.51 -13.55
N ASP A 119 1.22 -6.78 -14.16
CA ASP A 119 1.13 -5.33 -14.39
C ASP A 119 -0.05 -4.93 -15.28
N SER A 120 -0.54 -5.84 -16.13
CA SER A 120 -1.71 -5.61 -16.99
C SER A 120 -3.05 -5.88 -16.31
N ILE A 121 -3.03 -6.65 -15.22
CA ILE A 121 -4.23 -7.06 -14.47
C ILE A 121 -4.51 -6.06 -13.34
N LEU A 122 -3.57 -5.90 -12.42
CA LEU A 122 -3.66 -5.01 -11.27
C LEU A 122 -2.31 -4.34 -11.06
N ASN A 123 -2.32 -3.01 -11.07
CA ASN A 123 -1.12 -2.23 -10.87
C ASN A 123 -1.42 -0.96 -10.08
N TYR A 124 -0.53 -0.62 -9.15
CA TYR A 124 -0.67 0.50 -8.23
C TYR A 124 0.61 1.32 -8.20
N PHE A 125 0.44 2.61 -7.94
CA PHE A 125 1.55 3.57 -7.98
C PHE A 125 2.71 3.15 -7.05
N HIS A 126 2.42 2.78 -5.79
CA HIS A 126 3.48 2.41 -4.83
C HIS A 126 4.10 1.03 -5.06
N TRP A 127 3.52 0.19 -5.92
CA TRP A 127 4.18 -1.06 -6.33
C TRP A 127 5.27 -0.81 -7.37
N LEU A 128 5.06 0.18 -8.25
CA LEU A 128 6.01 0.53 -9.31
C LEU A 128 7.16 1.41 -8.84
N THR A 129 6.91 2.30 -7.87
CA THR A 129 7.91 3.26 -7.38
C THR A 129 8.93 2.65 -6.41
N SER A 130 8.95 1.33 -6.23
CA SER A 130 9.73 0.63 -5.19
C SER A 130 9.46 1.13 -3.76
N ASP A 131 8.28 1.73 -3.57
CA ASP A 131 7.80 2.15 -2.25
C ASP A 131 7.26 0.97 -1.45
N THR A 132 6.82 -0.07 -2.13
CA THR A 132 6.45 -1.34 -1.51
C THR A 132 7.55 -2.34 -1.83
N GLU A 133 8.28 -2.75 -0.80
CA GLU A 133 9.32 -3.76 -0.91
C GLU A 133 8.84 -5.00 -0.18
N ILE A 134 8.48 -6.01 -0.95
CA ILE A 134 8.08 -7.30 -0.42
C ILE A 134 9.25 -8.23 -0.66
N SER A 135 9.87 -8.71 0.42
CA SER A 135 10.88 -9.74 0.34
C SER A 135 10.39 -11.00 1.06
N VAL A 136 10.17 -12.04 0.27
CA VAL A 136 9.87 -13.37 0.77
C VAL A 136 11.16 -14.15 0.68
N GLU A 137 11.70 -14.54 1.83
CA GLU A 137 12.88 -15.41 1.88
C GLU A 137 12.43 -16.72 2.54
N SER A 138 12.14 -17.73 1.72
CA SER A 138 12.03 -19.07 2.25
C SER A 138 13.45 -19.56 2.54
N ALA A 139 13.69 -20.05 3.75
CA ALA A 139 14.97 -20.68 3.99
C ALA A 139 15.12 -21.94 3.12
N ALA A 140 16.38 -22.23 2.79
CA ALA A 140 16.73 -23.30 1.87
C ALA A 140 16.13 -24.65 2.32
N PRO A 141 15.90 -25.61 1.41
CA PRO A 141 15.44 -26.94 1.77
C PRO A 141 16.32 -27.58 2.85
N GLY A 142 15.79 -27.70 4.08
CA GLY A 142 16.50 -28.24 5.24
C GLY A 142 16.78 -27.25 6.37
N ASP A 143 16.49 -25.96 6.19
CA ASP A 143 16.48 -25.00 7.29
C ASP A 143 15.16 -25.08 8.08
N GLU A 144 15.24 -24.90 9.40
CA GLU A 144 14.09 -25.08 10.32
C GLU A 144 13.13 -23.89 10.34
N ASP A 145 13.57 -22.71 9.88
CA ASP A 145 12.82 -21.47 9.98
C ASP A 145 12.54 -20.90 8.60
N ALA A 146 11.32 -20.42 8.35
CA ALA A 146 11.00 -19.59 7.19
C ALA A 146 10.59 -18.19 7.67
N TRP A 147 10.99 -17.13 6.96
CA TRP A 147 10.56 -15.78 7.32
C TRP A 147 9.97 -15.02 6.14
N VAL A 148 8.97 -14.21 6.43
CA VAL A 148 8.36 -13.31 5.46
C VAL A 148 8.55 -11.90 5.95
N ASN A 149 9.11 -11.06 5.09
CA ASN A 149 9.33 -9.65 5.36
C ASN A 149 8.51 -8.80 4.38
N VAL A 150 7.56 -8.04 4.92
CA VAL A 150 6.80 -7.07 4.14
C VAL A 150 7.18 -5.68 4.61
N SER A 151 7.71 -4.88 3.69
CA SER A 151 8.11 -3.51 3.93
C SER A 151 7.37 -2.55 3.00
N GLN A 152 6.97 -1.40 3.52
CA GLN A 152 6.38 -0.34 2.71
C GLN A 152 6.75 1.04 3.24
N ASN A 153 7.07 1.93 2.30
CA ASN A 153 7.30 3.35 2.50
C ASN A 153 5.97 4.07 2.43
N VAL A 154 5.61 4.70 3.54
CA VAL A 154 4.37 5.46 3.67
C VAL A 154 4.73 6.95 3.64
N PRO A 155 4.23 7.72 2.67
CA PRO A 155 4.52 9.16 2.60
C PRO A 155 3.80 9.91 3.72
N LEU A 156 4.55 10.75 4.44
CA LEU A 156 3.99 11.67 5.43
C LEU A 156 3.62 12.99 4.75
N ILE A 157 2.42 13.04 4.19
CA ILE A 157 1.94 14.23 3.48
C ILE A 157 1.45 15.25 4.50
N PHE A 158 2.16 16.38 4.64
CA PHE A 158 1.62 17.54 5.34
C PHE A 158 0.44 18.13 4.55
N PRO A 159 -0.64 18.56 5.22
CA PRO A 159 -1.63 19.42 4.58
C PRO A 159 -0.90 20.65 4.06
N PHE A 160 -1.21 21.07 2.82
CA PHE A 160 -0.51 22.13 2.09
C PHE A 160 0.90 21.80 1.60
N ALA A 161 1.42 20.58 1.78
CA ALA A 161 2.68 20.15 1.17
C ALA A 161 2.63 20.35 -0.35
N SER A 162 1.55 19.91 -1.00
CA SER A 162 1.38 20.11 -2.44
C SER A 162 1.33 21.58 -2.86
N GLY A 163 0.95 22.50 -1.97
CA GLY A 163 0.94 23.95 -2.19
C GLY A 163 2.29 24.64 -1.92
N LEU A 164 3.09 24.07 -1.00
CA LEU A 164 4.43 24.56 -0.64
C LEU A 164 5.52 24.01 -1.55
N PHE A 165 5.33 22.78 -2.06
CA PHE A 165 6.26 22.07 -2.95
C PHE A 165 5.76 22.04 -4.41
N MET A 166 5.00 23.06 -4.83
CA MET A 166 4.32 23.16 -6.15
C MET A 166 5.23 23.10 -7.39
N ASP A 167 6.55 22.94 -7.25
CA ASP A 167 7.47 22.80 -8.39
C ASP A 167 7.84 21.33 -8.69
N ALA A 168 7.28 20.36 -7.96
CA ALA A 168 7.40 18.95 -8.29
C ALA A 168 6.16 18.48 -9.08
N ASP A 169 6.15 18.75 -10.39
CA ASP A 169 5.11 18.31 -11.35
C ASP A 169 5.05 16.78 -11.56
N ARG A 170 5.63 16.00 -10.64
CA ARG A 170 5.60 14.54 -10.58
C ARG A 170 5.67 14.13 -9.12
N GLY A 171 4.77 13.26 -8.67
CA GLY A 171 4.86 12.60 -7.37
C GLY A 171 6.16 11.81 -7.27
N MET A 172 7.23 12.48 -6.82
CA MET A 172 8.58 11.95 -6.78
C MET A 172 8.85 11.44 -5.37
N VAL A 173 8.71 10.14 -5.18
CA VAL A 173 9.14 9.42 -3.99
C VAL A 173 10.59 8.99 -4.20
N VAL A 174 11.48 9.24 -3.22
CA VAL A 174 12.90 8.86 -3.32
C VAL A 174 13.36 8.07 -2.11
N ARG A 175 14.18 7.06 -2.43
CA ARG A 175 14.76 6.04 -1.57
C ARG A 175 16.12 6.53 -1.02
N TYR A 176 16.39 6.29 0.26
CA TYR A 176 17.75 6.34 0.79
C TYR A 176 18.34 4.92 0.72
N SER A 177 19.26 4.67 -0.20
CA SER A 177 20.13 3.47 -0.17
C SER A 177 21.40 3.80 0.61
N SER A 178 21.88 2.89 1.47
CA SER A 178 23.15 3.06 2.19
C SER A 178 24.38 2.96 1.27
N GLU A 179 24.19 2.71 -0.02
CA GLU A 179 25.24 2.57 -1.03
C GLU A 179 25.23 3.73 -2.03
N GLY A 180 25.52 4.93 -1.54
CA GLY A 180 26.30 5.93 -2.27
C GLY A 180 25.72 6.62 -3.52
N GLU A 181 24.53 6.28 -4.01
CA GLU A 181 23.93 6.98 -5.15
C GLU A 181 22.79 7.89 -4.67
N ILE A 182 22.99 9.20 -4.82
CA ILE A 182 22.06 10.24 -4.34
C ILE A 182 21.14 10.61 -5.50
N GLU A 183 19.86 10.27 -5.35
CA GLU A 183 18.77 10.88 -6.12
C GLU A 183 17.86 11.65 -5.14
N TYR A 184 17.13 12.68 -5.61
CA TYR A 184 16.55 13.75 -4.77
C TYR A 184 15.05 13.59 -4.50
N SER A 185 14.56 13.56 -3.24
CA SER A 185 13.16 13.91 -2.89
C SER A 185 13.07 14.77 -1.64
N GLU A 186 12.01 15.58 -1.62
CA GLU A 186 11.72 16.66 -0.67
C GLU A 186 10.61 16.30 0.33
N VAL A 187 10.08 15.06 0.34
CA VAL A 187 8.96 14.65 1.22
C VAL A 187 9.41 13.61 2.27
N PRO A 188 9.08 13.77 3.56
CA PRO A 188 9.41 12.79 4.58
C PRO A 188 8.66 11.46 4.37
N LEU A 189 9.40 10.35 4.41
CA LEU A 189 8.89 8.98 4.30
C LEU A 189 9.04 8.24 5.63
N TYR A 190 8.11 7.35 5.93
CA TYR A 190 8.20 6.42 7.05
C TYR A 190 8.13 4.98 6.52
N THR A 191 9.22 4.23 6.71
CA THR A 191 9.27 2.82 6.33
C THR A 191 8.68 1.97 7.45
N ILE A 192 7.66 1.18 7.11
CA ILE A 192 7.05 0.19 7.99
C ILE A 192 7.52 -1.17 7.52
N THR A 193 8.20 -1.90 8.38
CA THR A 193 8.69 -3.26 8.09
C THR A 193 8.07 -4.23 9.09
N GLN A 194 7.46 -5.30 8.59
CA GLN A 194 6.97 -6.40 9.41
C GLN A 194 7.64 -7.70 8.97
N GLU A 195 8.39 -8.29 9.92
CA GLU A 195 8.93 -9.64 9.80
C GLU A 195 8.06 -10.62 10.57
N ILE A 196 7.79 -11.78 9.97
CA ILE A 196 7.17 -12.92 10.64
C ILE A 196 8.06 -14.12 10.43
N ARG A 197 8.44 -14.77 11.53
CA ARG A 197 9.18 -16.03 11.52
C ARG A 197 8.23 -17.18 11.80
N LEU A 198 8.39 -18.23 11.04
CA LEU A 198 7.60 -19.45 11.11
C LEU A 198 8.54 -20.64 11.22
N GLU A 199 8.21 -21.59 12.10
CA GLU A 199 8.87 -22.88 12.12
C GLU A 199 8.38 -23.69 10.90
N ASN A 200 9.32 -24.10 10.05
CA ASN A 200 9.10 -24.86 8.82
C ASN A 200 8.85 -26.33 9.13
N HIS A 201 7.69 -26.65 9.68
CA HIS A 201 7.29 -28.05 9.89
C HIS A 201 6.97 -28.78 8.58
N SER A 202 6.80 -28.08 7.45
CA SER A 202 6.58 -28.67 6.13
C SER A 202 7.76 -29.53 5.65
N ALA A 203 9.00 -29.14 5.97
CA ALA A 203 10.19 -29.94 5.65
C ALA A 203 10.16 -31.34 6.32
N LEU A 204 9.47 -31.46 7.47
CA LEU A 204 9.32 -32.72 8.20
C LEU A 204 8.42 -33.72 7.46
N TYR A 205 7.45 -33.24 6.68
CA TYR A 205 6.52 -34.08 5.91
C TYR A 205 7.09 -34.55 4.56
N LEU A 206 8.03 -33.79 3.97
CA LEU A 206 8.65 -34.15 2.69
C LEU A 206 9.81 -35.15 2.85
N THR A 207 10.39 -35.26 4.04
CA THR A 207 11.55 -36.14 4.32
C THR A 207 11.15 -37.55 4.81
N THR A 208 9.86 -37.81 5.02
CA THR A 208 9.34 -39.08 5.57
C THR A 208 8.74 -40.04 4.52
N GLN A 209 8.96 -39.81 3.22
CA GLN A 209 8.65 -40.78 2.14
C GLN A 209 9.91 -41.37 1.52
#